data_AF-A0A8D8P3P6-F1
#
_entry.id   AF-A0A8D8P3P6-F1
#
_cell.length_a   1.000
_cell.length_b   1.000
_cell.length_c   1.000
_cell.angle_alpha   90.00
_cell.angle_beta   90.00
_cell.angle_gamma   90.00
#
_symmetry.space_group_name_H-M   'P 1'
#
loop_
_entity.id
_entity.type
_entity.pdbx_description
1 polymer ?
#
loop_
_entity_poly.entity_id
_entity_poly.type
_entity_poly.pdbx_seq_one_letter_code
_entity_poly.pdbx_strand_id
1 'polypeptide(L)'
;AFNKKYFAKYRMERRRTAFEKNLEEINSHNREFEEGKSQFRMGLNKFADLDNELYKKQMVRMRDTNHRKMDVEINDEIVGAAAKDAPDSLDWRTKGFVTSPVNQKTCGSCYAFSISYAITGQIMQRIGRLEYVSQQQLVDCSVETGNQGCAGGSLRYTLKYLEKCGGIMRQVDYPYTSSAGKCIFNRDLAIANISEWAIMPKNEDGLAFAVWKVGPIAVSLNAAPKSFQLYKTGIYDDEASCDNSKVNHAMLLVGYTPTYWILKNWWGSWGEDGYMKLARGKNLCGISNYASYVTIA
;
A
#
# COMPACT_ATOMS: atom_id res chain seq x y z
N ALA A 1 -10.19 6.05 -23.29
CA ALA A 1 -10.31 6.07 -21.81
C ALA A 1 -9.52 4.94 -21.14
N PHE A 2 -9.86 3.63 -21.28
CA PHE A 2 -9.15 2.54 -20.56
C PHE A 2 -8.85 1.25 -21.38
N ASN A 3 -9.04 1.26 -22.71
CA ASN A 3 -8.72 0.15 -23.64
C ASN A 3 -9.22 -1.26 -23.23
N LYS A 4 -10.46 -1.36 -22.73
CA LYS A 4 -11.07 -2.62 -22.29
C LYS A 4 -11.60 -3.42 -23.48
N LYS A 5 -11.34 -4.74 -23.50
CA LYS A 5 -11.84 -5.68 -24.51
C LYS A 5 -12.57 -6.85 -23.86
N TYR A 6 -13.72 -7.22 -24.41
CA TYR A 6 -14.56 -8.30 -23.91
C TYR A 6 -14.93 -9.24 -25.06
N PHE A 7 -14.50 -10.50 -24.96
CA PHE A 7 -14.71 -11.48 -26.04
C PHE A 7 -16.03 -12.24 -25.95
N ALA A 8 -16.62 -12.34 -24.76
CA ALA A 8 -17.88 -13.03 -24.54
C ALA A 8 -18.98 -12.04 -24.16
N LYS A 9 -20.15 -12.14 -24.83
CA LYS A 9 -21.30 -11.26 -24.64
C LYS A 9 -21.74 -11.17 -23.17
N TYR A 10 -21.89 -12.31 -22.49
CA TYR A 10 -22.26 -12.35 -21.07
C TYR A 10 -21.25 -11.62 -20.16
N ARG A 11 -19.95 -11.64 -20.49
CA ARG A 11 -18.94 -10.88 -19.73
C ARG A 11 -19.08 -9.40 -19.99
N MET A 12 -19.29 -9.01 -21.25
CA MET A 12 -19.51 -7.61 -21.62
C MET A 12 -20.74 -7.02 -20.93
N GLU A 13 -21.85 -7.76 -20.88
CA GLU A 13 -23.08 -7.33 -20.20
C GLU A 13 -22.86 -7.17 -18.68
N ARG A 14 -22.25 -8.16 -18.01
CA ARG A 14 -21.91 -8.02 -16.57
C ARG A 14 -21.03 -6.82 -16.28
N ARG A 15 -20.06 -6.54 -17.15
CA ARG A 15 -19.14 -5.39 -17.03
C ARG A 15 -19.86 -4.06 -17.23
N ARG A 16 -20.76 -4.01 -18.21
CA ARG A 16 -21.62 -2.85 -18.46
C ARG A 16 -22.54 -2.57 -17.26
N THR A 17 -23.22 -3.59 -16.73
CA THR A 17 -24.07 -3.43 -15.55
C THR A 17 -23.28 -2.93 -14.33
N ALA A 18 -22.07 -3.45 -14.11
CA ALA A 18 -21.21 -2.95 -13.04
C ALA A 18 -20.81 -1.48 -13.27
N PHE A 19 -20.47 -1.11 -14.50
CA PHE A 19 -20.13 0.26 -14.87
C PHE A 19 -21.28 1.23 -14.65
N GLU A 20 -22.50 0.90 -15.10
CA GLU A 20 -23.68 1.75 -14.92
C GLU A 20 -23.98 1.99 -13.43
N LYS A 21 -23.96 0.93 -12.61
CA LYS A 21 -24.16 1.04 -11.15
C LYS A 21 -23.08 1.88 -10.47
N ASN A 22 -21.81 1.65 -10.82
CA ASN A 22 -20.71 2.41 -10.23
C ASN A 22 -20.76 3.89 -10.66
N LEU A 23 -21.22 4.19 -11.88
CA LEU A 23 -21.41 5.56 -12.35
C LEU A 23 -22.54 6.28 -11.58
N GLU A 24 -23.65 5.61 -11.32
CA GLU A 24 -24.74 6.15 -10.49
C GLU A 24 -24.25 6.48 -9.07
N GLU A 25 -23.49 5.58 -8.45
CA GLU A 25 -22.94 5.80 -7.11
C GLU A 25 -21.89 6.93 -7.08
N ILE A 26 -21.02 7.00 -8.10
CA ILE A 26 -20.08 8.14 -8.26
C ILE A 26 -20.87 9.45 -8.31
N ASN A 27 -21.92 9.51 -9.12
CA ASN A 27 -22.74 10.72 -9.26
C ASN A 27 -23.47 11.05 -7.96
N SER A 28 -23.94 10.06 -7.22
CA SER A 28 -24.61 10.28 -5.93
C SER A 28 -23.66 10.79 -4.87
N HIS A 29 -22.53 10.12 -4.66
CA HIS A 29 -21.52 10.54 -3.71
C HIS A 29 -20.96 11.92 -4.04
N ASN A 30 -20.75 12.23 -5.33
CA ASN A 30 -20.23 13.53 -5.70
C ASN A 30 -21.23 14.67 -5.46
N ARG A 31 -22.55 14.41 -5.41
CA ARG A 31 -23.52 15.41 -4.92
C ARG A 31 -23.36 15.66 -3.43
N GLU A 32 -23.13 14.63 -2.62
CA GLU A 32 -22.84 14.77 -1.19
C GLU A 32 -21.56 15.59 -0.96
N PHE A 33 -20.54 15.42 -1.81
CA PHE A 33 -19.34 16.26 -1.80
C PHE A 33 -19.68 17.73 -2.10
N GLU A 34 -20.48 18.04 -3.13
CA GLU A 34 -20.88 19.44 -3.41
C GLU A 34 -21.69 20.07 -2.27
N GLU A 35 -22.44 19.25 -1.53
CA GLU A 35 -23.21 19.66 -0.36
C GLU A 35 -22.34 19.77 0.92
N GLY A 36 -21.04 19.47 0.84
CA GLY A 36 -20.11 19.53 1.97
C GLY A 36 -20.25 18.38 2.98
N LYS A 37 -20.93 17.29 2.60
CA LYS A 37 -21.15 16.10 3.45
C LYS A 37 -20.03 15.06 3.34
N SER A 38 -19.14 15.20 2.37
CA SER A 38 -17.97 14.33 2.14
C SER A 38 -16.75 15.20 1.84
N GLN A 39 -15.55 14.75 2.26
CA GLN A 39 -14.30 15.44 1.99
C GLN A 39 -13.56 14.92 0.74
N PHE A 40 -14.13 13.96 0.02
CA PHE A 40 -13.52 13.39 -1.19
C PHE A 40 -14.51 13.28 -2.35
N ARG A 41 -13.96 13.05 -3.54
CA ARG A 41 -14.73 12.70 -4.73
C ARG A 41 -14.39 11.29 -5.18
N MET A 42 -15.41 10.61 -5.71
CA MET A 42 -15.25 9.40 -6.48
C MET A 42 -15.17 9.73 -7.97
N GLY A 43 -14.62 8.83 -8.77
CA GLY A 43 -14.48 9.05 -10.21
C GLY A 43 -14.24 7.79 -11.00
N LEU A 44 -14.47 7.89 -12.31
CA LEU A 44 -14.22 6.80 -13.23
C LEU A 44 -12.71 6.48 -13.26
N ASN A 45 -12.40 5.20 -13.11
CA ASN A 45 -11.05 4.67 -13.21
C ASN A 45 -11.08 3.28 -13.86
N LYS A 46 -9.92 2.61 -13.96
CA LYS A 46 -9.80 1.29 -14.60
C LYS A 46 -10.64 0.18 -13.94
N PHE A 47 -11.15 0.40 -12.73
CA PHE A 47 -11.99 -0.52 -11.97
C PHE A 47 -13.49 -0.19 -12.06
N ALA A 48 -13.88 0.85 -12.78
CA ALA A 48 -15.28 1.28 -12.87
C ALA A 48 -16.20 0.20 -13.47
N ASP A 49 -15.67 -0.74 -14.26
CA ASP A 49 -16.42 -1.89 -14.81
C ASP A 49 -16.32 -3.18 -13.96
N LEU A 50 -15.76 -3.10 -12.74
CA LEU A 50 -15.76 -4.21 -11.80
C LEU A 50 -16.89 -4.03 -10.78
N ASP A 51 -17.69 -5.07 -10.58
CA ASP A 51 -18.48 -5.17 -9.35
C ASP A 51 -17.55 -5.30 -8.13
N ASN A 52 -18.03 -4.91 -6.94
CA ASN A 52 -17.18 -4.83 -5.75
C ASN A 52 -16.64 -6.20 -5.32
N GLU A 53 -17.40 -7.28 -5.51
CA GLU A 53 -16.93 -8.65 -5.20
C GLU A 53 -15.74 -9.05 -6.07
N LEU A 54 -15.82 -8.77 -7.36
CA LEU A 54 -14.74 -9.07 -8.29
C LEU A 54 -13.54 -8.16 -8.09
N TYR A 55 -13.74 -6.88 -7.76
CA TYR A 55 -12.69 -5.97 -7.34
C TYR A 55 -11.96 -6.53 -6.10
N LYS A 56 -12.69 -6.88 -5.03
CA LYS A 56 -12.11 -7.44 -3.82
C LYS A 56 -11.31 -8.71 -4.12
N LYS A 57 -11.91 -9.64 -4.86
CA LYS A 57 -11.25 -10.89 -5.26
C LYS A 57 -9.98 -10.67 -6.08
N GLN A 58 -9.87 -9.59 -6.85
CA GLN A 58 -8.71 -9.34 -7.74
C GLN A 58 -7.63 -8.47 -7.09
N MET A 59 -8.00 -7.48 -6.29
CA MET A 59 -7.11 -6.38 -5.92
C MET A 59 -6.70 -6.39 -4.44
N VAL A 60 -7.54 -6.87 -3.53
CA VAL A 60 -7.27 -6.85 -2.07
C VAL A 60 -7.00 -8.28 -1.58
N ARG A 61 -5.72 -8.68 -1.66
CA ARG A 61 -5.26 -10.05 -1.36
C ARG A 61 -4.15 -10.08 -0.30
N MET A 62 -3.93 -8.98 0.40
CA MET A 62 -2.99 -9.01 1.52
C MET A 62 -3.59 -9.85 2.67
N ARG A 63 -2.69 -10.53 3.38
CA ARG A 63 -3.03 -11.42 4.48
C ARG A 63 -2.48 -10.84 5.76
N ASP A 64 -3.37 -10.68 6.72
CA ASP A 64 -2.95 -10.44 8.08
C ASP A 64 -2.34 -11.73 8.66
N THR A 65 -1.31 -11.57 9.48
CA THR A 65 -0.66 -12.65 10.21
C THR A 65 -0.99 -12.49 11.68
N ASN A 66 -1.60 -13.50 12.30
CA ASN A 66 -1.95 -13.50 13.73
C ASN A 66 -0.85 -12.85 14.59
N HIS A 67 -1.21 -11.76 15.27
CA HIS A 67 -0.32 -10.89 16.06
C HIS A 67 0.29 -11.53 17.31
N ARG A 68 0.36 -12.87 17.40
CA ARG A 68 0.67 -13.57 18.66
C ARG A 68 2.09 -13.37 19.20
N LYS A 69 2.99 -12.68 18.47
CA LYS A 69 4.21 -12.09 19.03
C LYS A 69 4.54 -10.77 18.33
N MET A 70 4.47 -9.68 19.10
CA MET A 70 5.21 -8.45 18.79
C MET A 70 6.70 -8.81 18.92
N ASP A 71 7.50 -8.51 17.89
CA ASP A 71 8.93 -8.83 17.93
C ASP A 71 9.74 -7.72 18.66
N VAL A 72 9.10 -6.59 19.00
CA VAL A 72 9.72 -5.48 19.75
C VAL A 72 8.68 -4.84 20.67
N GLU A 73 8.95 -4.78 21.96
CA GLU A 73 8.31 -3.83 22.89
C GLU A 73 8.89 -2.45 22.60
N ILE A 74 8.32 -1.74 21.63
CA ILE A 74 8.62 -0.32 21.51
C ILE A 74 7.89 0.35 22.68
N ASN A 75 8.63 0.80 23.69
CA ASN A 75 8.07 1.48 24.86
C ASN A 75 7.28 2.72 24.39
N ASP A 76 5.96 2.72 24.59
CA ASP A 76 5.04 3.78 24.18
C ASP A 76 5.46 5.16 24.74
N GLU A 77 6.13 5.20 25.90
CA GLU A 77 6.65 6.45 26.49
C GLU A 77 7.83 7.03 25.71
N ILE A 78 8.70 6.20 25.14
CA ILE A 78 9.86 6.64 24.34
C ILE A 78 9.39 7.17 22.99
N VAL A 79 8.39 6.52 22.39
CA VAL A 79 7.74 7.00 21.15
C VAL A 79 6.98 8.29 21.42
N GLY A 80 6.23 8.38 22.53
CA GLY A 80 5.51 9.59 22.89
C GLY A 80 6.43 10.79 23.18
N ALA A 81 7.59 10.58 23.79
CA ALA A 81 8.58 11.62 24.03
C ALA A 81 9.28 12.08 22.74
N ALA A 82 9.68 11.12 21.87
CA ALA A 82 10.36 11.42 20.62
C ALA A 82 9.42 11.92 19.51
N ALA A 83 8.12 11.60 19.58
CA ALA A 83 7.10 12.14 18.67
C ALA A 83 6.94 13.65 18.77
N LYS A 84 7.33 14.28 19.89
CA LYS A 84 7.27 15.74 20.08
C LYS A 84 8.22 16.52 19.15
N ASP A 85 9.29 15.88 18.70
CA ASP A 85 10.26 16.51 17.78
C ASP A 85 9.86 16.33 16.30
N ALA A 86 8.88 15.47 16.01
CA ALA A 86 8.41 15.26 14.66
C ALA A 86 7.64 16.50 14.16
N PRO A 87 7.83 16.93 12.90
CA PRO A 87 7.07 18.05 12.36
C PRO A 87 5.59 17.69 12.23
N ASP A 88 4.70 18.68 12.38
CA ASP A 88 3.24 18.49 12.24
C ASP A 88 2.82 17.95 10.87
N SER A 89 3.62 18.28 9.84
CA SER A 89 3.43 17.81 8.47
C SER A 89 4.75 17.39 7.85
N LEU A 90 4.70 16.32 7.06
CA LEU A 90 5.83 15.79 6.33
C LEU A 90 5.35 15.18 5.01
N ASP A 91 6.09 15.42 3.94
CA ASP A 91 5.85 14.76 2.65
C ASP A 91 7.19 14.34 2.05
N TRP A 92 7.48 13.04 2.00
CA TRP A 92 8.72 12.54 1.42
C TRP A 92 8.85 12.83 -0.08
N ARG A 93 7.73 13.11 -0.78
CA ARG A 93 7.77 13.49 -2.21
C ARG A 93 8.50 14.81 -2.41
N THR A 94 8.33 15.78 -1.51
CA THR A 94 9.05 17.07 -1.57
C THR A 94 10.52 16.92 -1.18
N LYS A 95 10.89 15.78 -0.56
CA LYS A 95 12.26 15.41 -0.19
C LYS A 95 12.92 14.43 -1.15
N GLY A 96 12.41 14.31 -2.38
CA GLY A 96 13.01 13.51 -3.46
C GLY A 96 12.37 12.14 -3.70
N PHE A 97 11.41 11.70 -2.88
CA PHE A 97 10.69 10.44 -3.09
C PHE A 97 9.59 10.57 -4.16
N VAL A 98 9.94 11.10 -5.33
CA VAL A 98 9.04 11.33 -6.45
C VAL A 98 9.07 10.11 -7.37
N THR A 99 8.00 9.32 -7.33
CA THR A 99 7.93 8.04 -8.05
C THR A 99 6.76 8.06 -9.01
N SER A 100 6.95 7.51 -10.22
CA SER A 100 5.84 7.39 -11.18
C SER A 100 4.72 6.48 -10.64
N PRO A 101 3.50 6.56 -11.21
CA PRO A 101 2.44 5.60 -10.90
C PRO A 101 2.88 4.19 -11.30
N VAL A 102 2.74 3.23 -10.39
CA VAL A 102 3.11 1.83 -10.64
C VAL A 102 1.92 0.90 -10.50
N ASN A 103 1.98 -0.26 -11.14
CA ASN A 103 0.82 -1.12 -11.32
C ASN A 103 1.13 -2.60 -11.06
N GLN A 104 0.63 -3.15 -9.96
CA GLN A 104 0.67 -4.59 -9.63
C GLN A 104 -0.20 -5.46 -10.56
N LYS A 105 -0.91 -4.83 -11.50
CA LYS A 105 -1.88 -5.45 -12.41
C LYS A 105 -2.92 -6.25 -11.60
N THR A 106 -3.10 -7.53 -11.87
CA THR A 106 -4.08 -8.42 -11.19
C THR A 106 -3.42 -9.39 -10.21
N CYS A 107 -2.11 -9.24 -9.96
CA CYS A 107 -1.39 -10.07 -9.01
C CYS A 107 -1.56 -9.51 -7.58
N GLY A 108 -1.92 -10.36 -6.62
CA GLY A 108 -2.08 -10.01 -5.20
C GLY A 108 -0.75 -9.76 -4.49
N SER A 109 0.04 -8.81 -4.98
CA SER A 109 1.44 -8.55 -4.61
C SER A 109 1.65 -7.22 -3.91
N CYS A 110 0.59 -6.58 -3.40
CA CYS A 110 0.68 -5.30 -2.70
C CYS A 110 1.66 -5.33 -1.50
N TYR A 111 1.78 -6.48 -0.82
CA TYR A 111 2.80 -6.70 0.22
C TYR A 111 4.23 -6.48 -0.32
N ALA A 112 4.55 -7.07 -1.48
CA ALA A 112 5.86 -6.95 -2.11
C ALA A 112 6.14 -5.50 -2.54
N PHE A 113 5.14 -4.84 -3.13
CA PHE A 113 5.29 -3.43 -3.51
C PHE A 113 5.52 -2.55 -2.27
N SER A 114 4.73 -2.69 -1.21
CA SER A 114 4.88 -1.87 0.00
C SER A 114 6.27 -2.00 0.64
N ILE A 115 6.78 -3.21 0.83
CA ILE A 115 8.12 -3.44 1.39
C ILE A 115 9.21 -2.96 0.42
N SER A 116 9.11 -3.27 -0.87
CA SER A 116 10.13 -2.83 -1.86
C SER A 116 10.27 -1.31 -1.93
N TYR A 117 9.17 -0.57 -1.82
CA TYR A 117 9.21 0.89 -1.85
C TYR A 117 9.66 1.49 -0.51
N ALA A 118 9.39 0.83 0.61
CA ALA A 118 10.00 1.22 1.90
C ALA A 118 11.53 1.11 1.84
N ILE A 119 12.04 0.00 1.29
CA ILE A 119 13.49 -0.19 1.04
C ILE A 119 14.03 0.83 0.05
N THR A 120 13.30 1.11 -1.04
CA THR A 120 13.66 2.18 -1.99
C THR A 120 13.79 3.53 -1.29
N GLY A 121 12.92 3.82 -0.32
CA GLY A 121 12.98 5.01 0.52
C GLY A 121 14.23 5.04 1.42
N GLN A 122 14.65 3.90 1.96
CA GLN A 122 15.91 3.77 2.70
C GLN A 122 17.12 4.04 1.81
N ILE A 123 17.15 3.43 0.61
CA ILE A 123 18.24 3.64 -0.35
C ILE A 123 18.33 5.11 -0.73
N MET A 124 17.19 5.73 -1.09
CA MET A 124 17.14 7.15 -1.44
C MET A 124 17.70 8.05 -0.34
N GLN A 125 17.37 7.79 0.93
CA GLN A 125 17.90 8.58 2.04
C GLN A 125 19.42 8.42 2.20
N ARG A 126 19.98 7.26 1.86
CA ARG A 126 21.43 7.01 1.94
C ARG A 126 22.21 7.58 0.76
N ILE A 127 21.70 7.45 -0.46
CA ILE A 127 22.44 7.79 -1.69
C ILE A 127 21.93 9.03 -2.42
N GLY A 128 20.85 9.66 -1.92
CA GLY A 128 20.26 10.88 -2.50
C GLY A 128 19.49 10.68 -3.81
N ARG A 129 19.26 9.43 -4.26
CA ARG A 129 18.51 9.12 -5.49
C ARG A 129 17.69 7.86 -5.37
N LEU A 130 16.58 7.79 -6.11
CA LEU A 130 15.74 6.60 -6.17
C LEU A 130 16.45 5.47 -6.92
N GLU A 131 16.56 4.32 -6.26
CA GLU A 131 16.99 3.06 -6.85
C GLU A 131 15.96 1.99 -6.47
N TYR A 132 15.25 1.46 -7.46
CA TYR A 132 14.14 0.55 -7.21
C TYR A 132 14.63 -0.89 -7.02
N VAL A 133 14.15 -1.52 -5.96
CA VAL A 133 14.40 -2.95 -5.67
C VAL A 133 13.27 -3.83 -6.21
N SER A 134 13.57 -5.12 -6.43
CA SER A 134 12.67 -6.04 -7.13
C SER A 134 11.46 -6.47 -6.29
N GLN A 135 10.26 -6.09 -6.74
CA GLN A 135 9.02 -6.67 -6.24
C GLN A 135 8.90 -8.15 -6.64
N GLN A 136 9.44 -8.52 -7.80
CA GLN A 136 9.32 -9.89 -8.33
C GLN A 136 10.09 -10.89 -7.47
N GLN A 137 11.28 -10.51 -6.98
CA GLN A 137 12.02 -11.32 -6.01
C GLN A 137 11.15 -11.63 -4.79
N LEU A 138 10.46 -10.63 -4.24
CA LEU A 138 9.58 -10.83 -3.09
C LEU A 138 8.39 -11.74 -3.45
N VAL A 139 7.81 -11.60 -4.66
CA VAL A 139 6.71 -12.46 -5.11
C VAL A 139 7.14 -13.92 -5.26
N ASP A 140 8.31 -14.18 -5.84
CA ASP A 140 8.75 -15.54 -6.19
C ASP A 140 9.47 -16.26 -5.05
N CYS A 141 10.22 -15.51 -4.23
CA CYS A 141 11.14 -16.11 -3.27
C CYS A 141 10.59 -16.16 -1.84
N SER A 142 9.69 -15.25 -1.44
CA SER A 142 9.15 -15.24 -0.07
C SER A 142 8.07 -16.29 0.21
N VAL A 143 7.83 -17.21 -0.74
CA VAL A 143 6.90 -18.33 -0.54
C VAL A 143 7.38 -19.25 0.58
N GLU A 144 8.70 -19.41 0.73
CA GLU A 144 9.31 -20.23 1.78
C GLU A 144 9.03 -19.72 3.20
N THR A 145 8.73 -18.43 3.36
CA THR A 145 8.42 -17.80 4.66
C THR A 145 6.92 -17.64 4.90
N GLY A 146 6.08 -18.12 3.99
CA GLY A 146 4.61 -18.19 4.16
C GLY A 146 3.79 -17.30 3.22
N ASN A 147 4.43 -16.49 2.35
CA ASN A 147 3.70 -15.78 1.30
C ASN A 147 3.24 -16.75 0.19
N GLN A 148 2.36 -16.28 -0.70
CA GLN A 148 1.76 -17.12 -1.75
C GLN A 148 1.80 -16.44 -3.12
N GLY A 149 2.89 -15.74 -3.42
CA GLY A 149 3.07 -15.04 -4.70
C GLY A 149 1.89 -14.12 -5.01
N CYS A 150 1.19 -14.36 -6.13
CA CYS A 150 0.02 -13.58 -6.55
C CYS A 150 -1.30 -13.94 -5.85
N ALA A 151 -1.32 -14.99 -5.02
CA ALA A 151 -2.48 -15.35 -4.20
C ALA A 151 -2.52 -14.58 -2.86
N GLY A 152 -1.53 -13.73 -2.61
CA GLY A 152 -1.45 -12.89 -1.42
C GLY A 152 -0.20 -13.10 -0.59
N GLY A 153 0.00 -12.20 0.36
CA GLY A 153 1.15 -12.23 1.26
C GLY A 153 1.01 -11.20 2.38
N SER A 154 2.04 -11.14 3.21
CA SER A 154 2.11 -10.44 4.50
C SER A 154 3.39 -9.61 4.58
N LEU A 155 3.34 -8.45 5.24
CA LEU A 155 4.52 -7.63 5.50
C LEU A 155 5.56 -8.42 6.31
N ARG A 156 5.14 -9.10 7.39
CA ARG A 156 6.03 -9.90 8.26
C ARG A 156 6.73 -11.01 7.52
N TYR A 157 6.02 -11.82 6.73
CA TYR A 157 6.64 -12.93 5.99
C TYR A 157 7.62 -12.42 4.93
N THR A 158 7.35 -11.26 4.35
CA THR A 158 8.25 -10.60 3.40
C THR A 158 9.54 -10.14 4.07
N LEU A 159 9.43 -9.53 5.24
CA LEU A 159 10.60 -9.06 6.01
C LEU A 159 11.42 -10.24 6.56
N LYS A 160 10.78 -11.30 7.06
CA LYS A 160 11.46 -12.56 7.44
C LYS A 160 12.23 -13.19 6.29
N TYR A 161 11.67 -13.15 5.08
CA TYR A 161 12.39 -13.62 3.89
C TYR A 161 13.65 -12.80 3.65
N LEU A 162 13.53 -11.47 3.69
CA LEU A 162 14.65 -10.57 3.45
C LEU A 162 15.76 -10.68 4.50
N GLU A 163 15.40 -10.85 5.76
CA GLU A 163 16.32 -11.16 6.86
C GLU A 163 17.06 -12.48 6.60
N LYS A 164 16.34 -13.53 6.19
CA LYS A 164 16.92 -14.85 5.93
C LYS A 164 17.83 -14.88 4.70
N CYS A 165 17.40 -14.31 3.58
CA CYS A 165 18.19 -14.34 2.34
C CYS A 165 19.34 -13.34 2.35
N GLY A 166 19.21 -12.28 3.16
CA GLY A 166 20.22 -11.26 3.34
C GLY A 166 20.53 -10.51 2.06
N GLY A 167 19.50 -10.05 1.34
CA GLY A 167 19.67 -9.18 0.18
C GLY A 167 18.43 -8.99 -0.70
N ILE A 168 18.34 -7.86 -1.38
CA ILE A 168 17.35 -7.61 -2.43
C ILE A 168 18.00 -7.03 -3.70
N MET A 169 17.66 -7.61 -4.85
CA MET A 169 18.15 -7.22 -6.17
C MET A 169 17.43 -5.97 -6.68
N ARG A 170 18.02 -5.31 -7.68
CA ARG A 170 17.35 -4.21 -8.39
C ARG A 170 16.14 -4.71 -9.17
N GLN A 171 15.17 -3.83 -9.35
CA GLN A 171 14.01 -4.07 -10.20
C GLN A 171 14.41 -4.37 -11.65
N VAL A 172 15.52 -3.81 -12.15
CA VAL A 172 16.02 -4.06 -13.51
C VAL A 172 16.67 -5.42 -13.68
N ASP A 173 17.31 -5.96 -12.62
CA ASP A 173 17.96 -7.27 -12.66
C ASP A 173 16.97 -8.41 -12.43
N TYR A 174 15.84 -8.12 -11.77
CA TYR A 174 14.74 -9.07 -11.57
C TYR A 174 13.38 -8.38 -11.85
N PRO A 175 12.97 -8.24 -13.13
CA PRO A 175 11.80 -7.47 -13.53
C PRO A 175 10.45 -8.07 -13.09
N TYR A 176 9.48 -7.20 -12.84
CA TYR A 176 8.12 -7.58 -12.45
C TYR A 176 7.31 -8.19 -13.59
N THR A 177 6.87 -9.42 -13.42
CA THR A 177 6.10 -10.20 -14.42
C THR A 177 4.61 -10.25 -14.12
N SER A 178 4.17 -9.86 -12.91
CA SER A 178 2.78 -9.99 -12.46
C SER A 178 2.27 -11.44 -12.42
N SER A 179 3.17 -12.39 -12.24
CA SER A 179 2.88 -13.81 -12.03
C SER A 179 3.85 -14.37 -11.01
N ALA A 180 3.44 -15.42 -10.30
CA ALA A 180 4.39 -16.20 -9.51
C ALA A 180 5.25 -17.05 -10.45
N GLY A 181 6.56 -16.95 -10.30
CA GLY A 181 7.56 -17.69 -11.05
C GLY A 181 8.51 -18.47 -10.13
N LYS A 182 9.55 -19.04 -10.73
CA LYS A 182 10.65 -19.65 -9.98
C LYS A 182 11.50 -18.53 -9.37
N CYS A 183 11.86 -18.67 -8.09
CA CYS A 183 12.83 -17.78 -7.46
C CYS A 183 14.18 -17.85 -8.20
N ILE A 184 14.64 -16.70 -8.71
CA ILE A 184 15.95 -16.54 -9.37
C ILE A 184 16.84 -15.53 -8.62
N PHE A 185 16.63 -15.37 -7.31
CA PHE A 185 17.45 -14.48 -6.49
C PHE A 185 18.93 -14.84 -6.62
N ASN A 186 19.74 -13.84 -6.94
CA ASN A 186 21.19 -13.91 -6.94
C ASN A 186 21.74 -12.91 -5.91
N ARG A 187 22.44 -13.42 -4.90
CA ARG A 187 23.01 -12.63 -3.82
C ARG A 187 24.05 -11.62 -4.30
N ASP A 188 24.81 -11.96 -5.34
CA ASP A 188 25.86 -11.09 -5.90
C ASP A 188 25.28 -9.86 -6.62
N LEU A 189 23.97 -9.88 -6.94
CA LEU A 189 23.23 -8.78 -7.54
C LEU A 189 22.37 -8.01 -6.52
N ALA A 190 22.45 -8.37 -5.23
CA ALA A 190 21.75 -7.64 -4.19
C ALA A 190 22.37 -6.25 -3.98
N ILE A 191 21.53 -5.23 -3.87
CA ILE A 191 21.96 -3.83 -3.69
C ILE A 191 21.65 -3.26 -2.30
N ALA A 192 20.90 -4.01 -1.49
CA ALA A 192 20.60 -3.64 -0.12
C ALA A 192 20.38 -4.90 0.71
N ASN A 193 20.92 -4.88 1.93
CA ASN A 193 20.68 -5.88 2.96
C ASN A 193 19.85 -5.24 4.07
N ILE A 194 18.93 -6.00 4.66
CA ILE A 194 18.13 -5.51 5.78
C ILE A 194 18.99 -5.53 7.04
N SER A 195 19.08 -4.40 7.73
CA SER A 195 19.74 -4.30 9.04
C SER A 195 18.76 -4.61 10.16
N GLU A 196 17.60 -3.96 10.14
CA GLU A 196 16.55 -4.12 11.16
C GLU A 196 15.18 -3.98 10.53
N TRP A 197 14.18 -4.64 11.13
CA TRP A 197 12.78 -4.49 10.77
C TRP A 197 11.90 -4.80 11.98
N ALA A 198 10.70 -4.23 12.01
CA ALA A 198 9.69 -4.65 12.98
C ALA A 198 8.28 -4.43 12.45
N ILE A 199 7.33 -5.18 13.00
CA ILE A 199 5.90 -4.84 12.94
C ILE A 199 5.62 -3.85 14.07
N MET A 200 5.04 -2.71 13.71
CA MET A 200 4.79 -1.63 14.64
C MET A 200 3.56 -1.90 15.52
N PRO A 201 3.54 -1.36 16.76
CA PRO A 201 2.34 -1.33 17.57
C PRO A 201 1.25 -0.49 16.90
N LYS A 202 -0.01 -0.75 17.28
CA LYS A 202 -1.18 -0.02 16.79
C LYS A 202 -1.25 1.37 17.43
N ASN A 203 -0.55 2.34 16.82
CA ASN A 203 -0.47 3.71 17.32
C ASN A 203 -0.26 4.68 16.13
N GLU A 204 -1.18 5.61 15.90
CA GLU A 204 -1.07 6.59 14.81
C GLU A 204 0.05 7.62 15.05
N ASP A 205 0.32 8.01 16.29
CA ASP A 205 1.41 8.93 16.61
C ASP A 205 2.77 8.25 16.43
N GLY A 206 2.88 6.99 16.86
CA GLY A 206 4.05 6.15 16.59
C GLY A 206 4.27 5.93 15.09
N LEU A 207 3.19 5.81 14.32
CA LEU A 207 3.25 5.71 12.86
C LEU A 207 3.77 7.02 12.23
N ALA A 208 3.28 8.19 12.66
CA ALA A 208 3.79 9.49 12.20
C ALA A 208 5.29 9.65 12.54
N PHE A 209 5.68 9.32 13.76
CA PHE A 209 7.08 9.36 14.20
C PHE A 209 7.97 8.46 13.34
N ALA A 210 7.54 7.22 13.05
CA ALA A 210 8.31 6.34 12.18
C ALA A 210 8.44 6.87 10.75
N VAL A 211 7.39 7.48 10.19
CA VAL A 211 7.47 8.13 8.87
C VAL A 211 8.52 9.24 8.88
N TRP A 212 8.59 10.03 9.94
CA TRP A 212 9.60 11.08 10.07
C TRP A 212 11.01 10.54 10.28
N LYS A 213 11.18 9.60 11.21
CA LYS A 213 12.50 9.14 11.65
C LYS A 213 13.13 8.12 10.72
N VAL A 214 12.33 7.22 10.16
CA VAL A 214 12.80 6.11 9.32
C VAL A 214 12.64 6.44 7.84
N GLY A 215 11.54 7.07 7.43
CA GLY A 215 11.22 7.31 6.02
C GLY A 215 9.87 6.72 5.63
N PRO A 216 9.61 6.47 4.34
CA PRO A 216 8.37 5.83 3.91
C PRO A 216 8.10 4.49 4.60
N ILE A 217 6.89 4.31 5.15
CA ILE A 217 6.50 3.14 5.97
C ILE A 217 5.52 2.25 5.21
N ALA A 218 5.73 0.94 5.23
CA ALA A 218 4.76 -0.01 4.68
C ALA A 218 3.59 -0.18 5.67
N VAL A 219 2.36 -0.03 5.18
CA VAL A 219 1.14 -0.07 5.98
C VAL A 219 0.10 -0.94 5.31
N SER A 220 -0.79 -1.53 6.10
CA SER A 220 -1.95 -2.25 5.58
C SER A 220 -3.23 -1.64 6.09
N LEU A 221 -4.26 -1.63 5.24
CA LEU A 221 -5.55 -1.03 5.52
C LEU A 221 -6.68 -1.83 4.88
N ASN A 222 -7.92 -1.48 5.22
CA ASN A 222 -9.13 -1.97 4.59
C ASN A 222 -9.44 -1.20 3.31
N ALA A 223 -9.15 -1.82 2.16
CA ALA A 223 -9.48 -1.26 0.85
C ALA A 223 -10.70 -1.94 0.22
N ALA A 224 -11.51 -2.67 0.99
CA ALA A 224 -12.71 -3.33 0.49
C ALA A 224 -13.85 -2.38 0.06
N PRO A 225 -14.05 -1.20 0.68
CA PRO A 225 -15.14 -0.31 0.31
C PRO A 225 -15.13 0.05 -1.16
N LYS A 226 -16.33 0.24 -1.70
CA LYS A 226 -16.47 0.65 -3.09
C LYS A 226 -16.08 2.12 -3.30
N SER A 227 -16.29 2.98 -2.30
CA SER A 227 -15.74 4.33 -2.27
C SER A 227 -14.22 4.33 -2.38
N PHE A 228 -13.53 3.36 -1.77
CA PHE A 228 -12.08 3.16 -1.94
C PHE A 228 -11.75 2.71 -3.37
N GLN A 229 -12.44 1.71 -3.90
CA GLN A 229 -12.28 1.24 -5.29
C GLN A 229 -12.33 2.40 -6.31
N LEU A 230 -13.23 3.37 -6.07
CA LEU A 230 -13.54 4.46 -6.99
C LEU A 230 -13.02 5.83 -6.53
N TYR A 231 -12.17 5.89 -5.50
CA TYR A 231 -11.58 7.13 -5.02
C TYR A 231 -10.86 7.89 -6.14
N LYS A 232 -11.03 9.21 -6.17
CA LYS A 232 -10.41 10.10 -7.16
C LYS A 232 -9.53 11.19 -6.56
N THR A 233 -10.02 11.94 -5.57
CA THR A 233 -9.29 13.06 -4.95
C THR A 233 -9.99 13.49 -3.65
N GLY A 234 -9.32 14.33 -2.85
CA GLY A 234 -9.79 14.80 -1.54
C GLY A 234 -9.39 13.88 -0.39
N ILE A 235 -9.81 14.21 0.83
CA ILE A 235 -9.48 13.43 2.04
C ILE A 235 -10.53 12.33 2.18
N TYR A 236 -10.10 11.08 2.02
CA TYR A 236 -10.97 9.92 2.20
C TYR A 236 -11.35 9.75 3.67
N ASP A 237 -12.63 9.85 3.98
CA ASP A 237 -13.20 9.91 5.33
C ASP A 237 -14.40 8.97 5.54
N ASP A 238 -14.57 7.96 4.66
CA ASP A 238 -15.68 6.99 4.71
C ASP A 238 -15.51 5.95 5.85
N GLU A 239 -15.76 6.42 7.06
CA GLU A 239 -15.68 5.65 8.30
C GLU A 239 -16.75 4.57 8.40
N ALA A 240 -17.94 4.82 7.85
CA ALA A 240 -19.06 3.88 7.88
C ALA A 240 -18.80 2.62 7.06
N SER A 241 -18.07 2.73 5.93
CA SER A 241 -17.80 1.58 5.05
C SER A 241 -16.53 0.82 5.44
N CYS A 242 -15.58 1.46 6.13
CA CYS A 242 -14.32 0.83 6.51
C CYS A 242 -14.45 -0.01 7.78
N ASP A 243 -14.25 -1.33 7.67
CA ASP A 243 -14.07 -2.20 8.83
C ASP A 243 -12.63 -2.04 9.37
N ASN A 244 -12.49 -1.20 10.39
CA ASN A 244 -11.22 -0.88 11.07
C ASN A 244 -10.58 -2.07 11.79
N SER A 245 -11.26 -3.22 11.90
CA SER A 245 -10.68 -4.43 12.52
C SER A 245 -9.96 -5.34 11.51
N LYS A 246 -10.11 -5.08 10.21
CA LYS A 246 -9.57 -5.92 9.14
C LYS A 246 -8.68 -5.11 8.22
N VAL A 247 -7.55 -5.69 7.82
CA VAL A 247 -6.68 -5.16 6.78
C VAL A 247 -6.59 -6.17 5.63
N ASN A 248 -6.62 -5.70 4.38
CA ASN A 248 -6.67 -6.56 3.19
C ASN A 248 -5.88 -6.03 1.99
N HIS A 249 -5.28 -4.83 2.12
CA HIS A 249 -4.43 -4.23 1.10
C HIS A 249 -3.26 -3.50 1.73
N ALA A 250 -2.08 -3.62 1.13
CA ALA A 250 -0.87 -2.95 1.59
C ALA A 250 -0.52 -1.76 0.69
N MET A 251 -0.19 -0.63 1.30
CA MET A 251 0.20 0.62 0.66
C MET A 251 1.48 1.14 1.32
N LEU A 252 1.97 2.28 0.85
CA LEU A 252 3.13 2.94 1.44
C LEU A 252 2.74 4.31 1.95
N LEU A 253 2.96 4.55 3.23
CA LEU A 253 2.80 5.84 3.87
C LEU A 253 4.03 6.69 3.62
N VAL A 254 3.85 7.77 2.85
CA VAL A 254 4.95 8.66 2.42
C VAL A 254 4.92 10.03 3.09
N GLY A 255 3.95 10.27 3.96
CA GLY A 255 3.79 11.56 4.60
C GLY A 255 2.48 11.69 5.35
N TYR A 256 2.31 12.84 6.00
CA TYR A 256 1.17 13.16 6.83
C TYR A 256 1.03 14.68 7.01
N THR A 257 -0.16 15.09 7.42
CA THR A 257 -0.50 16.39 7.99
C THR A 257 -1.30 16.15 9.27
N PRO A 258 -1.70 17.18 10.05
CA PRO A 258 -2.58 16.97 11.19
C PRO A 258 -3.92 16.30 10.84
N THR A 259 -4.39 16.41 9.58
CA THR A 259 -5.73 15.95 9.18
C THR A 259 -5.72 14.71 8.30
N TYR A 260 -4.63 14.40 7.59
CA TYR A 260 -4.58 13.24 6.71
C TYR A 260 -3.19 12.61 6.54
N TRP A 261 -3.21 11.31 6.23
CA TRP A 261 -2.09 10.51 5.74
C TRP A 261 -1.93 10.64 4.23
N ILE A 262 -0.70 10.59 3.72
CA ILE A 262 -0.39 10.58 2.28
C ILE A 262 0.08 9.17 1.91
N LEU A 263 -0.74 8.44 1.15
CA LEU A 263 -0.51 7.04 0.82
C LEU A 263 -0.22 6.86 -0.67
N LYS A 264 0.80 6.07 -1.00
CA LYS A 264 1.08 5.59 -2.37
C LYS A 264 0.46 4.21 -2.57
N ASN A 265 -0.17 4.04 -3.72
CA ASN A 265 -0.79 2.80 -4.18
C ASN A 265 -0.08 2.23 -5.42
N TRP A 266 -0.45 1.00 -5.79
CA TRP A 266 0.16 0.21 -6.88
C TRP A 266 -0.87 -0.11 -7.96
N TRP A 267 -1.83 0.79 -8.18
CA TRP A 267 -2.94 0.59 -9.11
C TRP A 267 -2.86 1.51 -10.34
N GLY A 268 -1.66 1.95 -10.73
CA GLY A 268 -1.46 2.91 -11.81
C GLY A 268 -2.00 4.28 -11.42
N SER A 269 -2.69 4.97 -12.33
CA SER A 269 -3.25 6.32 -12.13
C SER A 269 -4.55 6.37 -11.30
N TRP A 270 -4.80 5.38 -10.44
CA TRP A 270 -5.93 5.40 -9.51
C TRP A 270 -5.74 6.53 -8.48
N GLY A 271 -6.83 7.17 -8.03
CA GLY A 271 -6.76 8.31 -7.11
C GLY A 271 -6.08 9.54 -7.73
N GLU A 272 -5.22 10.17 -6.92
CA GLU A 272 -4.41 11.35 -7.28
C GLU A 272 -3.06 10.87 -7.84
N ASP A 273 -3.05 10.38 -9.08
CA ASP A 273 -1.87 9.82 -9.77
C ASP A 273 -1.16 8.70 -8.99
N GLY A 274 -1.96 7.78 -8.47
CA GLY A 274 -1.49 6.65 -7.67
C GLY A 274 -1.38 6.95 -6.17
N TYR A 275 -1.82 8.13 -5.73
CA TYR A 275 -1.86 8.50 -4.32
C TYR A 275 -3.28 8.67 -3.78
N MET A 276 -3.38 8.64 -2.46
CA MET A 276 -4.60 8.93 -1.70
C MET A 276 -4.25 9.75 -0.45
N LYS A 277 -5.16 10.66 -0.10
CA LYS A 277 -5.22 11.26 1.24
C LYS A 277 -6.24 10.49 2.08
N LEU A 278 -5.83 9.97 3.22
CA LEU A 278 -6.69 9.22 4.15
C LEU A 278 -6.84 10.01 5.45
N ALA A 279 -8.05 10.22 5.95
CA ALA A 279 -8.25 10.96 7.19
C ALA A 279 -7.45 10.34 8.35
N ARG A 280 -6.77 11.19 9.12
CA ARG A 280 -5.89 10.81 10.24
C ARG A 280 -6.60 11.07 11.58
N GLY A 281 -6.22 10.32 12.61
CA GLY A 281 -6.69 10.51 14.00
C GLY A 281 -7.92 9.66 14.36
N LYS A 282 -8.30 8.74 13.48
CA LYS A 282 -9.44 7.83 13.66
C LYS A 282 -9.07 6.36 13.46
N ASN A 283 -7.79 6.08 13.22
CA ASN A 283 -7.32 4.79 12.70
C ASN A 283 -8.20 4.28 11.53
N LEU A 284 -8.58 5.20 10.62
CA LEU A 284 -9.53 4.91 9.55
C LEU A 284 -9.00 3.77 8.66
N CYS A 285 -9.89 2.84 8.34
CA CYS A 285 -9.60 1.60 7.62
C CYS A 285 -8.51 0.73 8.29
N GLY A 286 -8.26 0.91 9.59
CA GLY A 286 -7.27 0.14 10.33
C GLY A 286 -5.81 0.43 9.96
N ILE A 287 -5.51 1.64 9.45
CA ILE A 287 -4.19 2.01 8.91
C ILE A 287 -2.99 1.72 9.84
N SER A 288 -3.18 1.83 11.16
CA SER A 288 -2.13 1.55 12.16
C SER A 288 -2.11 0.10 12.66
N ASN A 289 -3.10 -0.73 12.30
CA ASN A 289 -3.21 -2.09 12.82
C ASN A 289 -2.06 -3.00 12.35
N TYR A 290 -1.53 -2.74 11.16
CA TYR A 290 -0.44 -3.54 10.60
C TYR A 290 0.48 -2.70 9.71
N ALA A 291 1.39 -2.00 10.39
CA ALA A 291 2.48 -1.26 9.79
C ALA A 291 3.81 -1.95 10.06
N SER A 292 4.78 -1.73 9.19
CA SER A 292 6.14 -2.23 9.38
C SER A 292 7.16 -1.23 8.87
N TYR A 293 8.25 -1.08 9.61
CA TYR A 293 9.43 -0.37 9.15
C TYR A 293 10.53 -1.37 8.77
N VAL A 294 11.47 -0.87 7.98
CA VAL A 294 12.68 -1.60 7.59
C VAL A 294 13.81 -0.59 7.43
N THR A 295 14.98 -0.92 7.94
CA THR A 295 16.24 -0.21 7.69
C THR A 295 17.18 -1.11 6.92
N ILE A 296 18.08 -0.51 6.15
CA ILE A 296 19.11 -1.23 5.40
C ILE A 296 20.48 -0.97 6.02
N ALA A 297 21.40 -1.93 5.88
CA ALA A 297 22.78 -1.85 6.37
C ALA A 297 23.65 -0.89 5.55
#